data_AF-A0A2J7QGP1-F1
#
_entry.id   AF-A0A2J7QGP1-F1
#
_cell.length_a   1.000
_cell.length_b   1.000
_cell.length_c   1.000
_cell.angle_alpha   90.00
_cell.angle_beta   90.00
_cell.angle_gamma   90.00
#
_symmetry.space_group_name_H-M   'P 1'
#
loop_
_entity.id
_entity.type
_entity.pdbx_description
1 polymer ?
#
loop_
_entity_poly.entity_id
_entity_poly.type
_entity_poly.pdbx_seq_one_letter_code
_entity_poly.pdbx_strand_id
1 'polypeptide(L)'
;MTNFKSNQEMVAHIEEHFNQKGVSPITPDMSCDRMLAREIEKREKEVRRLREQREFEMLRAQYGMDNQGNFREQSLTNMQKAVYAGEMTVADYYERQIELRAAESNGVDDGSSCTKGLVPKIRGISGSSPNVVRTLMCTTVDHYASTYGDKGWGCGYRNMQMMLSSLLHHTGYNEQLYKPSLVGGGLYGMSGGRTCGLEMPSRSAMPSISRLQQHVEWAWGQGFDLQGSDQLGGKLFNTRKWIGATEVVTVLSSLRIRCQLVDFHRPTSPDGSHPELFNWVLEYFQKNDDFKPPLYLQHQGHSRTIVGVEQLKDGGQCLLVFDPSHSPRQMAQFRNTSTAVAGMRLIRKSLAAMKARQYQVVAVCGIMDTEYEYQLVGEAGYSLGAQR
;
A
#
# COMPACT_ATOMS: atom_id res chain seq x y z
N MET A 1 64.08 -18.52 -26.85
CA MET A 1 64.38 -17.73 -28.07
C MET A 1 65.48 -18.44 -28.83
N THR A 2 65.12 -19.19 -29.86
CA THR A 2 66.06 -19.79 -30.81
C THR A 2 66.48 -18.70 -31.81
N ASN A 3 67.79 -18.39 -31.88
CA ASN A 3 68.34 -17.43 -32.84
C ASN A 3 68.74 -18.18 -34.12
N PHE A 4 68.01 -17.95 -35.20
CA PHE A 4 68.32 -18.50 -36.53
C PHE A 4 69.42 -17.66 -37.21
N LYS A 5 70.40 -18.31 -37.84
CA LYS A 5 71.57 -17.64 -38.41
C LYS A 5 71.44 -17.33 -39.90
N SER A 6 70.38 -17.82 -40.56
CA SER A 6 70.07 -17.45 -41.95
C SER A 6 68.56 -17.53 -42.28
N ASN A 7 68.16 -16.84 -43.36
CA ASN A 7 66.78 -16.88 -43.87
C ASN A 7 66.38 -18.30 -44.33
N GLN A 8 67.33 -19.09 -44.83
CA GLN A 8 67.08 -20.48 -45.23
C GLN A 8 66.85 -21.40 -44.03
N GLU A 9 67.54 -21.19 -42.90
CA GLU A 9 67.28 -21.95 -41.66
C GLU A 9 65.91 -21.65 -41.07
N MET A 10 65.46 -20.40 -41.16
CA MET A 10 64.11 -20.02 -40.74
C MET A 10 63.04 -20.63 -41.66
N VAL A 11 63.24 -20.62 -42.98
CA VAL A 11 62.30 -21.24 -43.93
C VAL A 11 62.26 -22.76 -43.73
N ALA A 12 63.40 -23.42 -43.56
CA ALA A 12 63.45 -24.85 -43.26
C ALA A 12 62.79 -25.19 -41.92
N HIS A 13 62.98 -24.37 -40.88
CA HIS A 13 62.30 -24.55 -39.59
C HIS A 13 60.79 -24.35 -39.70
N ILE A 14 60.32 -23.38 -40.49
CA ILE A 14 58.89 -23.15 -40.77
C ILE A 14 58.32 -24.35 -41.54
N GLU A 15 59.00 -24.81 -42.59
CA GLU A 15 58.57 -25.98 -43.37
C GLU A 15 58.55 -27.24 -42.49
N GLU A 16 59.53 -27.46 -41.62
CA GLU A 16 59.55 -28.61 -40.71
C GLU A 16 58.40 -28.56 -39.68
N HIS A 17 58.03 -27.36 -39.22
CA HIS A 17 56.90 -27.17 -38.31
C HIS A 17 55.53 -27.40 -38.97
N PHE A 18 55.41 -27.09 -40.26
CA PHE A 18 54.17 -27.26 -41.03
C PHE A 18 54.04 -28.63 -41.73
N ASN A 19 55.16 -29.33 -41.96
CA ASN A 19 55.21 -30.58 -42.72
C ASN A 19 55.37 -31.84 -41.84
N GLN A 20 55.26 -31.71 -40.50
CA GLN A 20 55.04 -32.86 -39.61
C GLN A 20 53.68 -33.51 -39.95
N LYS A 21 53.72 -34.46 -40.88
CA LYS A 21 52.62 -35.36 -41.21
C LYS A 21 52.19 -36.12 -39.97
N GLY A 22 51.01 -35.82 -39.44
CA GLY A 22 50.39 -36.69 -38.43
C GLY A 22 49.28 -36.10 -37.56
N VAL A 23 48.97 -34.81 -37.64
CA VAL A 23 47.81 -34.25 -36.93
C VAL A 23 47.01 -33.46 -37.96
N SER A 24 45.94 -34.07 -38.49
CA SER A 24 44.86 -33.31 -39.13
C SER A 24 44.60 -32.06 -38.28
N PRO A 25 44.33 -30.87 -38.86
CA PRO A 25 43.78 -29.81 -38.04
C PRO A 25 42.60 -30.45 -37.32
N ILE A 26 42.62 -30.44 -35.98
CA ILE A 26 41.47 -30.88 -35.21
C ILE A 26 40.38 -29.91 -35.66
N THR A 27 39.64 -30.25 -36.73
CA THR A 27 38.31 -29.74 -36.94
C THR A 27 37.65 -30.11 -35.64
N PRO A 28 37.31 -29.13 -34.76
CA PRO A 28 36.67 -29.49 -33.53
C PRO A 28 35.48 -30.34 -33.96
N ASP A 29 35.44 -31.57 -33.46
CA ASP A 29 34.43 -32.53 -33.88
C ASP A 29 33.10 -31.81 -33.73
N MET A 30 32.42 -31.55 -34.86
CA MET A 30 31.20 -30.73 -34.88
C MET A 30 30.15 -31.33 -33.95
N SER A 31 30.27 -32.63 -33.64
CA SER A 31 29.50 -33.31 -32.60
C SER A 31 29.88 -32.84 -31.19
N CYS A 32 31.16 -32.73 -30.86
CA CYS A 32 31.68 -32.25 -29.58
C CYS A 32 31.34 -30.78 -29.34
N ASP A 33 31.55 -29.90 -30.32
CA ASP A 33 31.17 -28.48 -30.23
C ASP A 33 29.65 -28.31 -30.07
N ARG A 34 28.86 -29.11 -30.79
CA ARG A 34 27.40 -29.11 -30.67
C ARG A 34 26.92 -29.66 -29.33
N MET A 35 27.63 -30.64 -28.75
CA MET A 35 27.36 -31.13 -27.39
C MET A 35 27.70 -30.07 -26.34
N LEU A 36 28.86 -29.43 -26.45
CA LEU A 36 29.28 -28.35 -25.57
C LEU A 36 28.30 -27.16 -25.63
N ALA A 37 27.88 -26.76 -26.84
CA ALA A 37 26.89 -25.70 -27.04
C ALA A 37 25.55 -26.04 -26.36
N ARG A 38 25.07 -27.28 -26.48
CA ARG A 38 23.85 -27.74 -25.80
C ARG A 38 23.99 -27.76 -24.29
N GLU A 39 25.16 -28.13 -23.77
CA GLU A 39 25.42 -28.16 -22.34
C GLU A 39 25.52 -26.75 -21.75
N ILE A 40 26.15 -25.82 -22.47
CA ILE A 40 26.16 -24.38 -22.13
C ILE A 40 24.74 -23.82 -22.12
N GLU A 41 23.95 -24.05 -23.18
CA GLU A 41 22.55 -23.59 -23.25
C GLU A 41 21.71 -24.17 -22.10
N LYS A 42 21.89 -25.45 -21.75
CA LYS A 42 21.21 -26.09 -20.62
C LYS A 42 21.61 -25.44 -19.29
N ARG A 43 22.91 -25.17 -19.08
CA ARG A 43 23.43 -24.53 -17.88
C ARG A 43 22.94 -23.08 -17.77
N GLU A 44 22.92 -22.32 -18.87
CA GLU A 44 22.37 -20.96 -18.91
C GLU A 44 20.87 -20.93 -18.60
N LYS A 45 20.09 -21.86 -19.17
CA LYS A 45 18.66 -22.02 -18.84
C LYS A 45 18.45 -22.35 -17.37
N GLU A 46 19.29 -23.21 -16.79
CA GLU A 46 19.21 -23.56 -15.37
C GLU A 46 19.56 -22.38 -14.46
N VAL A 47 20.63 -21.64 -14.78
CA VAL A 47 21.00 -20.42 -14.04
C VAL A 47 19.90 -19.36 -14.13
N ARG A 48 19.32 -19.16 -15.32
CA ARG A 48 18.18 -18.25 -15.51
C ARG A 48 16.97 -18.70 -14.68
N ARG A 49 16.62 -19.99 -14.72
CA ARG A 49 15.52 -20.55 -13.92
C ARG A 49 15.73 -20.34 -12.42
N LEU A 50 16.93 -20.61 -11.91
CA LEU A 50 17.26 -20.41 -10.49
C LEU A 50 17.20 -18.93 -10.09
N ARG A 51 17.63 -18.03 -10.99
CA ARG A 51 17.52 -16.58 -10.78
C ARG A 51 16.07 -16.12 -10.74
N GLU A 52 15.26 -16.51 -11.72
CA GLU A 52 13.83 -16.21 -11.80
C GLU A 52 13.08 -16.74 -10.57
N GLN A 53 13.42 -17.96 -10.12
CA GLN A 53 12.83 -18.54 -8.91
C GLN A 53 13.17 -17.71 -7.66
N ARG A 54 14.43 -17.30 -7.48
CA ARG A 54 14.83 -16.43 -6.36
C ARG A 54 14.16 -15.07 -6.43
N GLU A 55 14.09 -14.47 -7.62
CA GLU A 55 13.41 -13.18 -7.83
C GLU A 55 11.90 -13.30 -7.50
N PHE A 56 11.25 -14.39 -7.91
CA PHE A 56 9.86 -14.67 -7.57
C PHE A 56 9.64 -14.86 -6.06
N GLU A 57 10.52 -15.60 -5.38
CA GLU A 57 10.47 -15.78 -3.93
C GLU A 57 10.65 -14.45 -3.17
N MET A 58 11.60 -13.61 -3.60
CA MET A 58 11.80 -12.28 -3.02
C MET A 58 10.58 -11.37 -3.22
N LEU A 59 9.96 -11.39 -4.40
CA LEU A 59 8.74 -10.62 -4.66
C LEU A 59 7.59 -11.13 -3.79
N ARG A 60 7.40 -12.45 -3.66
CA ARG A 60 6.37 -13.00 -2.79
C ARG A 60 6.54 -12.54 -1.35
N ALA A 61 7.77 -12.54 -0.82
CA ALA A 61 8.05 -12.03 0.52
C ALA A 61 7.75 -10.53 0.64
N GLN A 62 8.15 -9.72 -0.36
CA GLN A 62 7.91 -8.28 -0.37
C GLN A 62 6.42 -7.93 -0.31
N TYR A 63 5.58 -8.64 -1.06
CA TYR A 63 4.12 -8.41 -1.09
C TYR A 63 3.36 -9.19 0.00
N GLY A 64 4.03 -9.91 0.90
CA GLY A 64 3.41 -10.74 1.94
C GLY A 64 2.69 -11.99 1.41
N MET A 65 3.00 -12.40 0.18
CA MET A 65 2.44 -13.56 -0.55
C MET A 65 3.24 -14.86 -0.33
N ASP A 66 4.26 -14.83 0.53
CA ASP A 66 5.07 -15.99 0.91
C ASP A 66 4.34 -16.94 1.87
N ASN A 67 3.22 -16.51 2.46
CA ASN A 67 2.50 -17.19 3.54
C ASN A 67 3.40 -17.51 4.76
N GLN A 68 4.51 -16.79 4.91
CA GLN A 68 5.45 -16.92 6.02
C GLN A 68 5.21 -15.78 7.00
N GLY A 69 5.08 -16.11 8.29
CA GLY A 69 4.84 -15.12 9.35
C GLY A 69 3.46 -14.48 9.30
N ASN A 70 2.83 -14.36 10.47
CA ASN A 70 1.53 -13.74 10.61
C ASN A 70 1.58 -12.40 11.37
N PHE A 71 0.54 -11.58 11.26
CA PHE A 71 0.47 -10.25 11.90
C PHE A 71 0.80 -10.31 13.38
N ARG A 72 0.29 -11.34 14.08
CA ARG A 72 0.51 -11.53 15.51
C ARG A 72 1.97 -11.85 15.84
N GLU A 73 2.59 -12.78 15.12
CA GLU A 73 3.99 -13.14 15.29
C GLU A 73 4.91 -11.96 14.99
N GLN A 74 4.68 -11.24 13.89
CA GLN A 74 5.46 -10.05 13.55
C GLN A 74 5.35 -8.98 14.65
N SER A 75 4.15 -8.76 15.18
CA SER A 75 3.94 -7.82 16.29
C SER A 75 4.84 -8.18 17.47
N LEU A 76 4.78 -9.43 17.93
CA LEU A 76 5.57 -9.90 19.06
C LEU A 76 7.07 -9.82 18.79
N THR A 77 7.53 -10.30 17.63
CA THR A 77 8.96 -10.26 17.26
C THR A 77 9.49 -8.83 17.17
N ASN A 78 8.73 -7.90 16.58
CA ASN A 78 9.17 -6.51 16.46
C ASN A 78 9.14 -5.77 17.80
N MET A 79 8.15 -6.04 18.65
CA MET A 79 8.14 -5.50 20.02
C MET A 79 9.32 -6.03 20.84
N GLN A 80 9.64 -7.33 20.75
CA GLN A 80 10.83 -7.91 21.39
C GLN A 80 12.11 -7.23 20.93
N LYS A 81 12.28 -7.03 19.62
CA LYS A 81 13.44 -6.31 19.05
C LYS A 81 13.56 -4.89 19.59
N ALA A 82 12.44 -4.18 19.74
CA ALA A 82 12.43 -2.82 20.30
C ALA A 82 12.79 -2.79 21.80
N VAL A 83 12.41 -3.81 22.57
CA VAL A 83 12.89 -3.98 23.96
C VAL A 83 14.41 -4.17 23.98
N TYR A 84 14.95 -5.07 23.14
CA TYR A 84 16.39 -5.27 23.04
C TYR A 84 17.16 -4.03 22.57
N ALA A 85 16.56 -3.22 21.70
CA ALA A 85 17.13 -1.96 21.23
C ALA A 85 17.03 -0.81 22.25
N GLY A 86 16.34 -1.00 23.38
CA GLY A 86 16.10 0.05 24.37
C GLY A 86 15.08 1.11 23.94
N GLU A 87 14.30 0.84 22.88
CA GLU A 87 13.24 1.72 22.37
C GLU A 87 11.90 1.53 23.11
N MET A 88 11.76 0.42 23.86
CA MET A 88 10.55 0.04 24.59
C MET A 88 10.93 -0.55 25.96
N THR A 89 10.18 -0.23 27.01
CA THR A 89 10.38 -0.88 28.31
C THR A 89 9.76 -2.28 28.35
N VAL A 90 10.22 -3.14 29.27
CA VAL A 90 9.62 -4.47 29.48
C VAL A 90 8.17 -4.35 29.95
N ALA A 91 7.84 -3.32 30.73
CA ALA A 91 6.47 -3.07 31.16
C ALA A 91 5.57 -2.72 29.96
N ASP A 92 6.02 -1.78 29.11
CA ASP A 92 5.28 -1.41 27.89
C ASP A 92 5.07 -2.63 26.98
N TYR A 93 6.07 -3.51 26.85
CA TYR A 93 5.95 -4.73 26.06
C TYR A 93 4.77 -5.61 26.49
N TYR A 94 4.61 -5.84 27.79
CA TYR A 94 3.50 -6.64 28.30
C TYR A 94 2.15 -5.94 28.18
N GLU A 95 2.11 -4.62 28.43
CA GLU A 95 0.90 -3.81 28.23
C GLU A 95 0.43 -3.88 26.77
N ARG A 96 1.34 -3.64 25.82
CA ARG A 96 1.05 -3.74 24.37
C ARG A 96 0.65 -5.14 23.94
N GLN A 97 1.20 -6.18 24.56
CA GLN A 97 0.80 -7.56 24.29
C GLN A 97 -0.64 -7.84 24.74
N ILE A 98 -1.08 -7.25 25.86
CA ILE A 98 -2.46 -7.36 26.35
C ILE A 98 -3.41 -6.59 25.43
N GLU A 99 -3.08 -5.34 25.08
CA GLU A 99 -3.85 -4.51 24.16
C GLU A 99 -4.04 -5.18 22.80
N LEU A 100 -2.95 -5.69 22.21
CA LEU A 100 -3.01 -6.43 20.94
C LEU A 100 -3.92 -7.66 21.05
N ARG A 101 -3.83 -8.43 22.14
CA ARG A 101 -4.69 -9.61 22.34
C ARG A 101 -6.15 -9.22 22.43
N ALA A 102 -6.47 -8.11 23.11
CA ALA A 102 -7.83 -7.60 23.22
C ALA A 102 -8.35 -7.10 21.86
N ALA A 103 -7.53 -6.35 21.11
CA ALA A 103 -7.88 -5.85 19.78
C ALA A 103 -8.17 -6.98 18.78
N GLU A 104 -7.41 -8.07 18.86
CA GLU A 104 -7.62 -9.26 18.03
C GLU A 104 -8.86 -10.06 18.46
N SER A 105 -9.23 -10.05 19.74
CA SER A 105 -10.38 -10.81 20.23
C SER A 105 -11.72 -10.10 20.00
N ASN A 106 -11.74 -8.77 20.09
CA ASN A 106 -12.94 -7.96 19.90
C ASN A 106 -13.05 -7.31 18.50
N GLY A 107 -11.99 -7.37 17.69
CA GLY A 107 -11.96 -6.77 16.35
C GLY A 107 -11.88 -5.24 16.34
N VAL A 108 -11.56 -4.61 17.46
CA VAL A 108 -11.48 -3.15 17.64
C VAL A 108 -10.01 -2.75 17.75
N ASP A 109 -9.59 -1.75 16.99
CA ASP A 109 -8.25 -1.17 17.07
C ASP A 109 -8.02 -0.57 18.46
N ASP A 110 -6.83 -0.79 19.02
CA ASP A 110 -6.46 -0.32 20.37
C ASP A 110 -6.33 1.22 20.46
N GLY A 111 -6.36 1.93 19.33
CA GLY A 111 -6.29 3.39 19.26
C GLY A 111 -4.92 3.96 19.62
N SER A 112 -3.93 3.12 19.89
CA SER A 112 -2.62 3.54 20.39
C SER A 112 -1.75 4.25 19.36
N SER A 113 -2.08 4.06 18.08
CA SER A 113 -1.46 4.72 16.92
C SER A 113 -2.23 5.95 16.44
N CYS A 114 -3.37 6.26 17.07
CA CYS A 114 -4.30 7.28 16.62
C CYS A 114 -3.90 8.68 17.10
N THR A 115 -3.91 9.66 16.21
CA THR A 115 -3.77 11.09 16.55
C THR A 115 -4.98 11.88 16.06
N LYS A 116 -5.78 12.38 17.01
CA LYS A 116 -7.05 13.05 16.73
C LYS A 116 -6.97 14.57 16.63
N GLY A 117 -7.98 15.17 16.01
CA GLY A 117 -8.21 16.62 16.03
C GLY A 117 -7.16 17.44 15.28
N LEU A 118 -6.60 16.86 14.21
CA LEU A 118 -5.55 17.48 13.41
C LEU A 118 -6.09 18.50 12.40
N VAL A 119 -7.23 18.22 11.77
CA VAL A 119 -7.79 19.05 10.68
C VAL A 119 -7.97 20.52 11.09
N PRO A 120 -8.62 20.86 12.23
CA PRO A 120 -8.78 22.27 12.61
C PRO A 120 -7.45 22.98 12.86
N LYS A 121 -6.46 22.27 13.43
CA LYS A 121 -5.13 22.82 13.72
C LYS A 121 -4.37 23.10 12.44
N ILE A 122 -4.34 22.13 11.52
CA ILE A 122 -3.70 22.28 10.21
C ILE A 122 -4.35 23.43 9.43
N ARG A 123 -5.68 23.53 9.45
CA ARG A 123 -6.40 24.63 8.80
C ARG A 123 -5.97 26.00 9.35
N GLY A 124 -5.87 26.15 10.67
CA GLY A 124 -5.40 27.39 11.30
C GLY A 124 -3.95 27.74 10.94
N ILE A 125 -3.05 26.76 10.94
CA ILE A 125 -1.64 26.97 10.59
C ILE A 125 -1.47 27.30 9.10
N SER A 126 -2.23 26.61 8.24
CA SER A 126 -2.23 26.82 6.79
C SER A 126 -2.77 28.21 6.44
N GLY A 127 -3.89 28.63 7.04
CA GLY A 127 -4.45 29.97 6.84
C GLY A 127 -3.54 31.12 7.30
N SER A 128 -2.68 30.88 8.29
CA SER A 128 -1.66 31.84 8.74
C SER A 128 -0.37 31.79 7.91
N SER A 129 -0.25 30.88 6.93
CA SER A 129 0.95 30.75 6.11
C SER A 129 0.98 31.83 5.01
N PRO A 130 2.03 32.66 4.91
CA PRO A 130 2.02 33.84 4.03
C PRO A 130 1.98 33.50 2.53
N ASN A 131 2.33 32.28 2.12
CA ASN A 131 2.30 31.84 0.72
C ASN A 131 0.98 31.17 0.32
N VAL A 132 0.07 30.93 1.26
CA VAL A 132 -1.19 30.22 1.01
C VAL A 132 -2.30 31.26 0.80
N VAL A 133 -3.00 31.15 -0.33
CA VAL A 133 -4.18 31.98 -0.66
C VAL A 133 -5.43 31.34 -0.07
N ARG A 134 -5.57 30.03 -0.23
CA ARG A 134 -6.75 29.28 0.19
C ARG A 134 -6.37 27.86 0.59
N THR A 135 -7.03 27.35 1.61
CA THR A 135 -6.89 25.95 2.06
C THR A 135 -8.25 25.29 2.01
N LEU A 136 -8.35 24.20 1.26
CA LEU A 136 -9.54 23.36 1.17
C LEU A 136 -9.22 22.00 1.77
N MET A 137 -10.07 21.48 2.64
CA MET A 137 -9.79 20.26 3.40
C MET A 137 -11.04 19.41 3.57
N CYS A 138 -10.84 18.14 3.87
CA CYS A 138 -11.89 17.27 4.39
C CYS A 138 -12.50 17.84 5.69
N THR A 139 -13.70 17.39 6.03
CA THR A 139 -14.44 17.84 7.22
C THR A 139 -13.71 17.45 8.50
N THR A 140 -13.33 16.18 8.61
CA THR A 140 -12.60 15.63 9.75
C THR A 140 -11.90 14.34 9.34
N VAL A 141 -10.81 14.00 10.03
CA VAL A 141 -10.08 12.73 9.89
C VAL A 141 -9.13 12.59 11.07
N ASP A 142 -9.09 11.40 11.67
CA ASP A 142 -8.06 11.02 12.63
C ASP A 142 -6.90 10.34 11.88
N HIS A 143 -5.68 10.63 12.29
CA HIS A 143 -4.49 9.99 11.72
C HIS A 143 -4.23 8.65 12.42
N TYR A 144 -3.92 7.60 11.65
CA TYR A 144 -3.53 6.29 12.16
C TYR A 144 -2.13 5.93 11.67
N ALA A 145 -1.19 5.74 12.60
CA ALA A 145 0.17 5.32 12.29
C ALA A 145 0.31 3.79 12.20
N SER A 146 1.34 3.31 11.51
CA SER A 146 1.73 1.90 11.60
C SER A 146 2.27 1.58 13.00
N THR A 147 1.91 0.42 13.54
CA THR A 147 2.46 -0.12 14.80
C THR A 147 3.53 -1.17 14.50
N TYR A 148 4.08 -1.79 15.54
CA TYR A 148 5.07 -2.87 15.38
C TYR A 148 4.55 -4.06 14.58
N GLY A 149 3.23 -4.30 14.58
CA GLY A 149 2.61 -5.41 13.87
C GLY A 149 2.51 -5.23 12.37
N ASP A 150 2.29 -4.00 11.93
CA ASP A 150 1.96 -3.70 10.54
C ASP A 150 2.97 -2.78 9.83
N LYS A 151 4.03 -2.35 10.53
CA LYS A 151 5.13 -1.61 9.90
C LYS A 151 5.72 -2.40 8.74
N GLY A 152 5.73 -1.78 7.57
CA GLY A 152 6.26 -2.32 6.31
C GLY A 152 5.22 -2.93 5.38
N TRP A 153 3.95 -3.06 5.79
CA TRP A 153 2.90 -3.63 4.93
C TRP A 153 1.48 -3.11 5.20
N GLY A 154 1.23 -2.54 6.38
CA GLY A 154 -0.08 -2.11 6.87
C GLY A 154 -0.65 -0.83 6.25
N CYS A 155 0.09 -0.15 5.37
CA CYS A 155 -0.27 1.19 4.92
C CYS A 155 -1.69 1.27 4.33
N GLY A 156 -2.12 0.29 3.53
CA GLY A 156 -3.47 0.26 2.97
C GLY A 156 -4.56 0.20 4.04
N TYR A 157 -4.38 -0.66 5.04
CA TYR A 157 -5.31 -0.78 6.16
C TYR A 157 -5.34 0.48 7.03
N ARG A 158 -4.19 1.09 7.32
CA ARG A 158 -4.13 2.34 8.10
C ARG A 158 -4.78 3.51 7.38
N ASN A 159 -4.61 3.64 6.07
CA ASN A 159 -5.31 4.65 5.27
C ASN A 159 -6.81 4.36 5.17
N MET A 160 -7.22 3.09 5.14
CA MET A 160 -8.62 2.71 5.27
C MET A 160 -9.19 3.14 6.63
N GLN A 161 -8.47 2.90 7.73
CA GLN A 161 -8.86 3.40 9.07
C GLN A 161 -8.99 4.93 9.09
N MET A 162 -8.07 5.66 8.46
CA MET A 162 -8.19 7.12 8.33
C MET A 162 -9.44 7.54 7.56
N MET A 163 -9.76 6.91 6.42
CA MET A 163 -11.02 7.17 5.72
C MET A 163 -12.23 6.88 6.60
N LEU A 164 -12.29 5.68 7.19
CA LEU A 164 -13.39 5.27 8.06
C LEU A 164 -13.55 6.23 9.25
N SER A 165 -12.46 6.74 9.82
CA SER A 165 -12.51 7.69 10.94
C SER A 165 -13.29 8.95 10.57
N SER A 166 -13.16 9.42 9.32
CA SER A 166 -13.95 10.54 8.81
C SER A 166 -15.43 10.15 8.73
N LEU A 167 -15.73 9.01 8.10
CA LEU A 167 -17.09 8.54 7.85
C LEU A 167 -17.88 8.29 9.14
N LEU A 168 -17.21 7.91 10.23
CA LEU A 168 -17.80 7.74 11.55
C LEU A 168 -18.45 9.03 12.09
N HIS A 169 -18.03 10.21 11.63
CA HIS A 169 -18.59 11.51 12.03
C HIS A 169 -19.82 11.94 11.21
N HIS A 170 -20.21 11.18 10.19
CA HIS A 170 -21.41 11.45 9.40
C HIS A 170 -22.48 10.40 9.73
N THR A 171 -23.67 10.84 10.13
CA THR A 171 -24.75 9.97 10.62
C THR A 171 -25.09 8.84 9.64
N GLY A 172 -25.30 9.17 8.36
CA GLY A 172 -25.66 8.19 7.34
C GLY A 172 -24.55 7.17 7.06
N TYR A 173 -23.27 7.58 7.09
CA TYR A 173 -22.17 6.65 6.86
C TYR A 173 -21.90 5.79 8.09
N ASN A 174 -21.97 6.38 9.29
CA ASN A 174 -21.87 5.67 10.55
C ASN A 174 -22.91 4.54 10.64
N GLU A 175 -24.15 4.82 10.25
CA GLU A 175 -25.20 3.80 10.19
C GLU A 175 -24.86 2.64 9.28
N GLN A 176 -24.26 2.87 8.10
CA GLN A 176 -23.83 1.78 7.23
C GLN A 176 -22.69 0.95 7.83
N LEU A 177 -21.76 1.58 8.56
CA LEU A 177 -20.63 0.88 9.20
C LEU A 177 -21.08 -0.07 10.33
N TYR A 178 -22.12 0.29 11.09
CA TYR A 178 -22.62 -0.48 12.24
C TYR A 178 -24.01 -1.09 12.06
N LYS A 179 -24.56 -1.09 10.84
CA LYS A 179 -25.90 -1.63 10.59
C LYS A 179 -25.93 -3.08 11.09
N PRO A 180 -26.79 -3.41 12.08
CA PRO A 180 -27.00 -4.80 12.50
C PRO A 180 -27.77 -5.46 11.37
N SER A 181 -27.08 -6.21 10.53
CA SER A 181 -27.72 -6.76 9.34
C SER A 181 -28.29 -8.13 9.65
N LEU A 182 -29.62 -8.27 9.51
CA LEU A 182 -30.31 -9.56 9.47
C LEU A 182 -29.87 -10.42 8.27
N VAL A 183 -29.23 -9.82 7.25
CA VAL A 183 -28.88 -10.50 5.98
C VAL A 183 -27.49 -10.09 5.41
N GLY A 184 -26.65 -9.31 6.09
CA GLY A 184 -25.36 -8.92 5.48
C GLY A 184 -24.42 -8.04 6.30
N GLY A 185 -23.43 -8.68 6.93
CA GLY A 185 -22.06 -8.19 7.13
C GLY A 185 -21.81 -6.72 7.43
N GLY A 186 -22.41 -6.16 8.49
CA GLY A 186 -21.85 -4.95 9.10
C GLY A 186 -20.42 -5.21 9.59
N LEU A 187 -19.61 -4.16 9.70
CA LEU A 187 -18.17 -4.26 10.00
C LEU A 187 -17.88 -4.94 11.34
N TYR A 188 -18.88 -5.09 12.22
CA TYR A 188 -18.81 -5.80 13.50
C TYR A 188 -19.84 -6.93 13.68
N GLY A 189 -20.66 -7.22 12.67
CA GLY A 189 -21.75 -8.21 12.74
C GLY A 189 -21.41 -9.61 12.23
N MET A 190 -20.14 -9.95 12.01
CA MET A 190 -19.75 -11.12 11.19
C MET A 190 -19.34 -12.38 11.98
N SER A 191 -19.75 -12.55 13.23
CA SER A 191 -19.54 -13.84 13.91
C SER A 191 -20.61 -14.84 13.48
N GLY A 192 -20.33 -15.58 12.40
CA GLY A 192 -21.10 -16.76 12.04
C GLY A 192 -21.22 -17.73 13.23
N GLY A 193 -22.43 -17.92 13.73
CA GLY A 193 -22.82 -19.04 14.59
C GLY A 193 -22.27 -19.08 16.03
N ARG A 194 -21.45 -18.12 16.47
CA ARG A 194 -21.08 -17.99 17.89
C ARG A 194 -21.01 -16.52 18.29
N THR A 195 -22.17 -15.94 18.57
CA THR A 195 -22.22 -14.83 19.52
C THR A 195 -21.83 -15.39 20.89
N CYS A 196 -20.54 -15.39 21.22
CA CYS A 196 -20.19 -15.06 22.58
C CYS A 196 -20.87 -13.71 22.85
N GLY A 197 -21.67 -13.58 23.92
CA GLY A 197 -22.51 -12.43 24.21
C GLY A 197 -21.73 -11.15 24.53
N LEU A 198 -20.82 -10.76 23.64
CA LEU A 198 -20.08 -9.51 23.65
C LEU A 198 -20.99 -8.44 23.09
N GLU A 199 -21.15 -7.38 23.88
CA GLU A 199 -21.84 -6.16 23.49
C GLU A 199 -21.30 -5.65 22.15
N MET A 200 -22.20 -5.16 21.29
CA MET A 200 -21.78 -4.48 20.05
C MET A 200 -20.83 -3.34 20.41
N PRO A 201 -19.68 -3.21 19.71
CA PRO A 201 -18.75 -2.14 20.01
C PRO A 201 -19.38 -0.78 19.78
N SER A 202 -18.86 0.23 20.48
CA SER A 202 -19.31 1.62 20.33
C SER A 202 -19.41 2.02 18.86
N ARG A 203 -20.39 2.85 18.50
CA ARG A 203 -20.52 3.46 17.16
C ARG A 203 -19.36 4.42 16.79
N SER A 204 -18.35 4.52 17.64
CA SER A 204 -17.10 5.24 17.41
C SER A 204 -15.87 4.33 17.39
N ALA A 205 -16.04 3.01 17.54
CA ALA A 205 -14.96 2.04 17.56
C ALA A 205 -14.33 1.86 16.16
N MET A 206 -13.02 1.95 16.05
CA MET A 206 -12.32 1.71 14.78
C MET A 206 -12.03 0.21 14.63
N PRO A 207 -12.23 -0.43 13.47
CA PRO A 207 -11.84 -1.82 13.27
C PRO A 207 -10.33 -2.03 13.34
N SER A 208 -9.91 -3.13 13.95
CA SER A 208 -8.51 -3.58 13.87
C SER A 208 -8.14 -3.99 12.44
N ILE A 209 -6.85 -4.09 12.14
CA ILE A 209 -6.37 -4.56 10.82
C ILE A 209 -6.92 -5.96 10.52
N SER A 210 -6.85 -6.87 11.49
CA SER A 210 -7.41 -8.22 11.36
C SER A 210 -8.90 -8.21 11.05
N ARG A 211 -9.65 -7.26 11.62
CA ARG A 211 -11.08 -7.11 11.32
C ARG A 211 -11.32 -6.62 9.90
N LEU A 212 -10.51 -5.69 9.41
CA LEU A 212 -10.55 -5.24 8.01
C LEU A 212 -10.20 -6.37 7.04
N GLN A 213 -9.18 -7.19 7.35
CA GLN A 213 -8.83 -8.36 6.54
C GLN A 213 -10.00 -9.34 6.40
N GLN A 214 -10.67 -9.66 7.51
CA GLN A 214 -11.86 -10.52 7.51
C GLN A 214 -13.02 -9.91 6.72
N HIS A 215 -13.22 -8.59 6.80
CA HIS A 215 -14.28 -7.90 6.06
C HIS A 215 -14.04 -7.96 4.55
N VAL A 216 -12.79 -7.79 4.10
CA VAL A 216 -12.42 -7.97 2.69
C VAL A 216 -12.72 -9.40 2.24
N GLU A 217 -12.30 -10.42 3.00
CA GLU A 217 -12.58 -11.83 2.67
C GLU A 217 -14.09 -12.12 2.60
N TRP A 218 -14.87 -11.53 3.50
CA TRP A 218 -16.33 -11.67 3.47
C TRP A 218 -16.94 -11.00 2.24
N ALA A 219 -16.49 -9.80 1.89
CA ALA A 219 -16.95 -9.10 0.68
C ALA A 219 -16.64 -9.91 -0.58
N TRP A 220 -15.46 -10.53 -0.67
CA TRP A 220 -15.16 -11.49 -1.74
C TRP A 220 -16.12 -12.68 -1.76
N GLY A 221 -16.45 -13.23 -0.59
CA GLY A 221 -17.47 -14.28 -0.45
C GLY A 221 -18.89 -13.84 -0.84
N GLN A 222 -19.17 -12.53 -0.90
CA GLN A 222 -20.43 -11.97 -1.41
C GLN A 222 -20.38 -11.64 -2.92
N GLY A 223 -19.27 -11.94 -3.61
CA GLY A 223 -19.11 -11.72 -5.05
C GLY A 223 -18.43 -10.40 -5.43
N PHE A 224 -18.05 -9.55 -4.48
CA PHE A 224 -17.29 -8.34 -4.79
C PHE A 224 -15.86 -8.71 -5.18
N ASP A 225 -15.32 -8.09 -6.24
CA ASP A 225 -13.89 -8.14 -6.61
C ASP A 225 -13.24 -9.53 -6.55
N LEU A 226 -13.86 -10.51 -7.23
CA LEU A 226 -13.32 -11.87 -7.31
C LEU A 226 -11.92 -11.91 -7.95
N GLN A 227 -11.63 -10.99 -8.87
CA GLN A 227 -10.30 -10.88 -9.47
C GLN A 227 -9.25 -10.44 -8.44
N GLY A 228 -9.54 -9.44 -7.60
CA GLY A 228 -8.67 -9.06 -6.48
C GLY A 228 -8.50 -10.19 -5.47
N SER A 229 -9.58 -10.94 -5.21
CA SER A 229 -9.53 -12.15 -4.40
C SER A 229 -8.54 -13.17 -4.95
N ASP A 230 -8.63 -13.51 -6.24
CA ASP A 230 -7.72 -14.45 -6.91
C ASP A 230 -6.27 -13.95 -6.88
N GLN A 231 -6.04 -12.66 -7.14
CA GLN A 231 -4.70 -12.05 -7.10
C GLN A 231 -4.04 -12.18 -5.73
N LEU A 232 -4.82 -12.12 -4.65
CA LEU A 232 -4.34 -12.23 -3.27
C LEU A 232 -4.46 -13.67 -2.72
N GLY A 233 -4.85 -14.64 -3.55
CA GLY A 233 -4.99 -16.05 -3.19
C GLY A 233 -6.13 -16.33 -2.21
N GLY A 234 -7.20 -15.52 -2.25
CA GLY A 234 -8.44 -15.71 -1.50
C GLY A 234 -8.31 -15.59 0.03
N LYS A 235 -7.20 -15.03 0.53
CA LYS A 235 -6.92 -14.95 1.97
C LYS A 235 -6.08 -13.74 2.35
N LEU A 236 -6.56 -12.94 3.28
CA LEU A 236 -5.86 -11.83 3.93
C LEU A 236 -5.73 -12.00 5.43
N PHE A 237 -6.70 -12.63 6.11
CA PHE A 237 -6.73 -12.73 7.56
C PHE A 237 -5.47 -13.38 8.11
N ASN A 238 -4.85 -12.70 9.07
CA ASN A 238 -3.63 -13.10 9.74
C ASN A 238 -2.45 -13.28 8.75
N THR A 239 -2.47 -12.54 7.63
CA THR A 239 -1.33 -12.41 6.70
C THR A 239 -0.75 -11.00 6.77
N ARG A 240 0.32 -10.78 6.01
CA ARG A 240 1.01 -9.48 5.88
C ARG A 240 0.87 -8.91 4.47
N LYS A 241 -0.14 -9.39 3.73
CA LYS A 241 -0.35 -9.04 2.33
C LYS A 241 -0.69 -7.57 2.19
N TRP A 242 -0.05 -6.95 1.21
CA TRP A 242 -0.35 -5.59 0.83
C TRP A 242 -1.72 -5.56 0.17
N ILE A 243 -2.47 -4.49 0.44
CA ILE A 243 -3.73 -4.19 -0.24
C ILE A 243 -3.60 -2.87 -1.01
N GLY A 244 -4.43 -2.71 -2.03
CA GLY A 244 -4.49 -1.55 -2.88
C GLY A 244 -5.80 -0.77 -2.77
N ALA A 245 -6.02 0.09 -3.76
CA ALA A 245 -7.26 0.86 -3.87
C ALA A 245 -8.49 -0.03 -4.12
N THR A 246 -8.31 -1.17 -4.78
CA THR A 246 -9.36 -2.16 -5.09
C THR A 246 -9.97 -2.75 -3.82
N GLU A 247 -9.16 -3.17 -2.84
CA GLU A 247 -9.70 -3.72 -1.58
C GLU A 247 -10.41 -2.65 -0.74
N VAL A 248 -9.95 -1.39 -0.77
CA VAL A 248 -10.66 -0.27 -0.11
C VAL A 248 -12.03 -0.05 -0.73
N VAL A 249 -12.07 -0.07 -2.06
CA VAL A 249 -13.29 0.05 -2.85
C VAL A 249 -14.25 -1.12 -2.57
N THR A 250 -13.73 -2.35 -2.47
CA THR A 250 -14.46 -3.57 -2.11
C THR A 250 -15.11 -3.46 -0.73
N VAL A 251 -14.35 -3.00 0.28
CA VAL A 251 -14.89 -2.77 1.63
C VAL A 251 -16.01 -1.73 1.60
N LEU A 252 -15.76 -0.54 1.04
CA LEU A 252 -16.75 0.54 0.98
C LEU A 252 -18.02 0.10 0.24
N SER A 253 -17.85 -0.55 -0.91
CA SER A 253 -18.97 -1.00 -1.75
C SER A 253 -19.82 -2.04 -1.03
N SER A 254 -19.18 -3.03 -0.38
CA SER A 254 -19.88 -4.06 0.40
C SER A 254 -20.72 -3.48 1.55
N LEU A 255 -20.34 -2.29 2.04
CA LEU A 255 -21.02 -1.53 3.10
C LEU A 255 -22.03 -0.52 2.54
N ARG A 256 -22.40 -0.58 1.26
CA ARG A 256 -23.30 0.40 0.61
C ARG A 256 -22.78 1.82 0.60
N ILE A 257 -21.46 2.00 0.66
CA ILE A 257 -20.84 3.30 0.52
C ILE A 257 -20.37 3.43 -0.93
N ARG A 258 -21.02 4.32 -1.68
CA ARG A 258 -20.66 4.61 -3.07
C ARG A 258 -19.29 5.28 -3.08
N CYS A 259 -18.38 4.76 -3.88
CA CYS A 259 -17.06 5.33 -4.07
C CYS A 259 -16.68 5.37 -5.56
N GLN A 260 -15.68 6.19 -5.87
CA GLN A 260 -15.11 6.34 -7.19
C GLN A 260 -13.62 6.03 -7.14
N LEU A 261 -13.17 5.14 -8.02
CA LEU A 261 -11.76 4.83 -8.26
C LEU A 261 -11.29 5.58 -9.51
N VAL A 262 -10.31 6.46 -9.34
CA VAL A 262 -9.68 7.23 -10.43
C VAL A 262 -8.23 6.79 -10.57
N ASP A 263 -7.82 6.46 -11.79
CA ASP A 263 -6.51 5.92 -12.12
C ASP A 263 -5.69 6.90 -12.98
N PHE A 264 -4.80 7.65 -12.33
CA PHE A 264 -3.78 8.46 -12.97
C PHE A 264 -2.63 7.55 -13.42
N HIS A 265 -2.88 6.82 -14.49
CA HIS A 265 -2.07 5.70 -14.96
C HIS A 265 -0.67 6.09 -15.49
N ARG A 266 -0.41 7.39 -15.67
CA ARG A 266 0.90 7.95 -16.08
C ARG A 266 1.03 9.42 -15.66
N PRO A 267 2.26 9.95 -15.54
CA PRO A 267 2.47 11.38 -15.40
C PRO A 267 1.84 12.15 -16.56
N THR A 268 1.27 13.31 -16.26
CA THR A 268 0.63 14.21 -17.24
C THR A 268 1.50 15.42 -17.58
N SER A 269 2.72 15.50 -17.04
CA SER A 269 3.74 16.50 -17.37
C SER A 269 5.06 15.84 -17.79
N PRO A 270 5.84 16.45 -18.71
CA PRO A 270 7.14 15.91 -19.17
C PRO A 270 8.18 15.73 -18.07
N ASP A 271 8.10 16.47 -16.97
CA ASP A 271 9.02 16.38 -15.83
C ASP A 271 8.73 15.20 -14.89
N GLY A 272 7.76 14.36 -15.25
CA GLY A 272 7.31 13.20 -14.48
C GLY A 272 6.30 13.54 -13.38
N SER A 273 5.79 14.77 -13.33
CA SER A 273 4.77 15.17 -12.35
C SER A 273 3.34 14.93 -12.85
N HIS A 274 2.36 15.08 -11.94
CA HIS A 274 0.95 14.78 -12.15
C HIS A 274 0.05 16.00 -11.91
N PRO A 275 0.08 17.03 -12.77
CA PRO A 275 -0.80 18.21 -12.62
C PRO A 275 -2.29 17.84 -12.64
N GLU A 276 -2.71 16.89 -13.47
CA GLU A 276 -4.11 16.43 -13.52
C GLU A 276 -4.59 15.80 -12.20
N LEU A 277 -3.72 15.09 -11.47
CA LEU A 277 -4.03 14.60 -10.12
C LEU A 277 -4.32 15.77 -9.17
N PHE A 278 -3.49 16.82 -9.21
CA PHE A 278 -3.66 17.96 -8.32
C PHE A 278 -4.92 18.77 -8.68
N ASN A 279 -5.20 18.95 -9.97
CA ASN A 279 -6.42 19.59 -10.46
C ASN A 279 -7.67 18.81 -10.03
N TRP A 280 -7.68 17.50 -10.22
CA TRP A 280 -8.80 16.64 -9.81
C TRP A 280 -9.05 16.72 -8.30
N VAL A 281 -7.98 16.70 -7.49
CA VAL A 281 -8.08 16.85 -6.03
C VAL A 281 -8.61 18.23 -5.65
N LEU A 282 -8.16 19.29 -6.35
CA LEU A 282 -8.67 20.64 -6.15
C LEU A 282 -10.17 20.71 -6.44
N GLU A 283 -10.62 20.19 -7.58
CA GLU A 283 -12.03 20.14 -7.95
C GLU A 283 -12.87 19.36 -6.93
N TYR A 284 -12.36 18.22 -6.44
CA TYR A 284 -13.01 17.43 -5.40
C TYR A 284 -13.27 18.25 -4.13
N PHE A 285 -12.25 18.95 -3.62
CA PHE A 285 -12.37 19.74 -2.39
C PHE A 285 -13.05 21.11 -2.60
N GLN A 286 -13.19 21.59 -3.84
CA GLN A 286 -13.94 22.81 -4.17
C GLN A 286 -15.45 22.61 -4.17
N LYS A 287 -15.94 21.39 -4.48
CA LYS A 287 -17.37 21.06 -4.45
C LYS A 287 -17.97 21.36 -3.08
N ASN A 288 -19.07 22.09 -3.08
CA ASN A 288 -19.77 22.51 -1.87
C ASN A 288 -20.64 21.38 -1.32
N ASP A 289 -20.04 20.51 -0.50
CA ASP A 289 -20.74 19.42 0.19
C ASP A 289 -20.71 19.69 1.70
N ASP A 290 -21.81 19.41 2.41
CA ASP A 290 -21.90 19.57 3.86
C ASP A 290 -20.89 18.70 4.62
N PHE A 291 -20.58 17.53 4.05
CA PHE A 291 -19.60 16.59 4.57
C PHE A 291 -18.63 16.16 3.47
N LYS A 292 -17.34 16.36 3.71
CA LYS A 292 -16.26 16.10 2.76
C LYS A 292 -15.30 15.04 3.31
N PRO A 293 -15.36 13.78 2.85
CA PRO A 293 -14.39 12.74 3.21
C PRO A 293 -12.97 13.06 2.71
N PRO A 294 -11.91 12.53 3.36
CA PRO A 294 -10.57 12.50 2.78
C PRO A 294 -10.50 11.51 1.61
N LEU A 295 -9.39 11.55 0.86
CA LEU A 295 -9.15 10.67 -0.29
C LEU A 295 -8.07 9.63 0.02
N TYR A 296 -8.31 8.37 -0.32
CA TYR A 296 -7.24 7.36 -0.36
C TYR A 296 -6.35 7.61 -1.56
N LEU A 297 -5.03 7.50 -1.39
CA LEU A 297 -4.04 7.68 -2.45
C LEU A 297 -3.08 6.48 -2.50
N GLN A 298 -3.13 5.73 -3.59
CA GLN A 298 -2.23 4.62 -3.87
C GLN A 298 -1.14 5.04 -4.86
N HIS A 299 0.06 4.49 -4.69
CA HIS A 299 1.06 4.33 -5.74
C HIS A 299 1.77 2.99 -5.51
N GLN A 300 2.63 2.57 -6.43
CA GLN A 300 3.35 1.31 -6.26
C GLN A 300 4.16 1.31 -4.96
N GLY A 301 3.83 0.37 -4.08
CA GLY A 301 4.58 0.09 -2.85
C GLY A 301 4.13 0.81 -1.58
N HIS A 302 3.26 1.81 -1.66
CA HIS A 302 2.78 2.52 -0.46
C HIS A 302 1.47 3.27 -0.71
N SER A 303 0.71 3.55 0.35
CA SER A 303 -0.50 4.36 0.28
C SER A 303 -0.55 5.43 1.35
N ARG A 304 -1.33 6.48 1.09
CA ARG A 304 -1.43 7.70 1.88
C ARG A 304 -2.87 8.23 1.85
N THR A 305 -3.18 9.22 2.68
CA THR A 305 -4.50 9.85 2.73
C THR A 305 -4.39 11.33 2.42
N ILE A 306 -5.01 11.82 1.36
CA ILE A 306 -5.09 13.26 1.06
C ILE A 306 -6.20 13.86 1.91
N VAL A 307 -5.85 14.84 2.75
CA VAL A 307 -6.76 15.50 3.68
C VAL A 307 -7.13 16.92 3.26
N GLY A 308 -6.49 17.43 2.21
CA GLY A 308 -6.78 18.74 1.64
C GLY A 308 -5.76 19.19 0.59
N VAL A 309 -5.92 20.43 0.14
CA VAL A 309 -5.09 21.11 -0.83
C VAL A 309 -4.98 22.60 -0.49
N GLU A 310 -3.77 23.13 -0.60
CA GLU A 310 -3.45 24.56 -0.52
C GLU A 310 -3.33 25.12 -1.94
N GLN A 311 -3.97 26.26 -2.20
CA GLN A 311 -3.70 27.10 -3.35
C GLN A 311 -2.68 28.18 -2.93
N LEU A 312 -1.60 28.30 -3.68
CA LEU A 312 -0.48 29.19 -3.39
C LEU A 312 -0.60 30.51 -4.18
N LYS A 313 0.14 31.53 -3.74
CA LYS A 313 0.12 32.87 -4.37
C LYS A 313 0.67 32.89 -5.80
N ASP A 314 1.56 31.97 -6.13
CA ASP A 314 2.12 31.79 -7.47
C ASP A 314 1.19 31.00 -8.42
N GLY A 315 -0.03 30.67 -7.97
CA GLY A 315 -0.98 29.83 -8.70
C GLY A 315 -0.72 28.34 -8.54
N GLY A 316 0.36 27.94 -7.84
CA GLY A 316 0.67 26.56 -7.56
C GLY A 316 -0.29 25.91 -6.58
N GLN A 317 -0.25 24.57 -6.53
CA GLN A 317 -1.03 23.75 -5.61
C GLN A 317 -0.09 22.92 -4.74
N CYS A 318 -0.47 22.71 -3.49
CA CYS A 318 0.25 21.82 -2.56
C CYS A 318 -0.74 20.91 -1.85
N LEU A 319 -0.59 19.60 -1.98
CA LEU A 319 -1.45 18.64 -1.31
C LEU A 319 -1.08 18.55 0.18
N LEU A 320 -2.09 18.36 1.02
CA LEU A 320 -1.93 18.01 2.43
C LEU A 320 -2.19 16.52 2.57
N VAL A 321 -1.14 15.76 2.86
CA VAL A 321 -1.16 14.29 2.80
C VAL A 321 -0.70 13.70 4.13
N PHE A 322 -1.57 12.91 4.73
CA PHE A 322 -1.26 12.06 5.87
C PHE A 322 -0.59 10.78 5.40
N ASP A 323 0.45 10.38 6.11
CA ASP A 323 1.22 9.16 5.85
C ASP A 323 1.19 8.29 7.12
N PRO A 324 0.79 7.01 7.02
CA PRO A 324 0.77 6.11 8.17
C PRO A 324 2.17 5.83 8.73
N SER A 325 3.25 6.16 8.03
CA SER A 325 4.62 6.06 8.56
C SER A 325 4.98 7.16 9.56
N HIS A 326 4.20 8.25 9.62
CA HIS A 326 4.41 9.31 10.62
C HIS A 326 3.92 8.83 11.99
N SER A 327 4.82 8.75 12.96
CA SER A 327 4.49 8.34 14.33
C SER A 327 3.54 9.32 15.03
N PRO A 328 2.81 8.89 16.08
CA PRO A 328 1.99 9.78 16.90
C PRO A 328 2.80 10.96 17.47
N ARG A 329 4.08 10.74 17.80
CA ARG A 329 4.99 11.79 18.27
C ARG A 329 5.25 12.86 17.19
N GLN A 330 5.42 12.46 15.93
CA GLN A 330 5.58 13.40 14.81
C GLN A 330 4.27 14.17 14.56
N MET A 331 3.13 13.49 14.56
CA MET A 331 1.82 14.13 14.35
C MET A 331 1.41 15.02 15.54
N ALA A 332 1.91 14.77 16.75
CA ALA A 332 1.71 15.64 17.90
C ALA A 332 2.37 17.02 17.75
N GLN A 333 3.25 17.24 16.75
CA GLN A 333 3.81 18.56 16.46
C GLN A 333 2.74 19.61 16.14
N PHE A 334 1.58 19.21 15.62
CA PHE A 334 0.46 20.15 15.39
C PHE A 334 -0.19 20.67 16.67
N ARG A 335 0.12 20.09 17.85
CA ARG A 335 -0.43 20.54 19.14
C ARG A 335 0.20 21.85 19.63
N ASN A 336 1.42 22.18 19.19
CA ASN A 336 2.17 23.34 19.64
C ASN A 336 2.54 24.23 18.45
N THR A 337 2.28 25.54 18.56
CA THR A 337 2.58 26.51 17.50
C THR A 337 4.07 26.55 17.13
N SER A 338 4.97 26.34 18.10
CA SER A 338 6.42 26.34 17.89
C SER A 338 6.92 25.18 17.03
N THR A 339 6.24 24.03 17.05
CA THR A 339 6.63 22.84 16.28
C THR A 339 5.72 22.58 15.07
N ALA A 340 4.61 23.31 14.96
CA ALA A 340 3.64 23.23 13.86
C ALA A 340 4.27 23.36 12.46
N VAL A 341 5.29 24.20 12.29
CA VAL A 341 5.99 24.36 11.00
C VAL A 341 6.70 23.08 10.58
N ALA A 342 7.29 22.34 11.53
CA ALA A 342 7.86 21.02 11.25
C ALA A 342 6.75 20.01 10.88
N GLY A 343 5.61 20.06 11.57
CA GLY A 343 4.44 19.26 11.21
C GLY A 343 3.96 19.52 9.78
N MET A 344 3.84 20.79 9.38
CA MET A 344 3.43 21.16 8.01
C MET A 344 4.40 20.64 6.95
N ARG A 345 5.71 20.59 7.24
CA ARG A 345 6.72 20.01 6.32
C ARG A 345 6.51 18.51 6.08
N LEU A 346 6.00 17.78 7.07
CA LEU A 346 5.72 16.34 6.93
C LEU A 346 4.57 16.09 5.94
N ILE A 347 3.52 16.91 6.01
CA ILE A 347 2.26 16.66 5.27
C ILE A 347 2.16 17.38 3.93
N ARG A 348 2.88 18.50 3.72
CA ARG A 348 2.87 19.25 2.45
C ARG A 348 3.57 18.45 1.37
N LYS A 349 2.88 18.20 0.25
CA LYS A 349 3.42 17.56 -0.96
C LYS A 349 3.19 18.48 -2.15
N SER A 350 4.27 19.08 -2.65
CA SER A 350 4.25 19.86 -3.88
C SER A 350 4.16 18.94 -5.09
N LEU A 351 3.83 19.52 -6.25
CA LEU A 351 3.82 18.82 -7.54
C LEU A 351 5.14 18.08 -7.82
N ALA A 352 6.27 18.73 -7.51
CA ALA A 352 7.61 18.16 -7.69
C ALA A 352 7.89 16.93 -6.81
N ALA A 353 7.19 16.78 -5.67
CA ALA A 353 7.36 15.66 -4.75
C ALA A 353 6.56 14.40 -5.16
N MET A 354 5.71 14.49 -6.17
CA MET A 354 4.76 13.45 -6.58
C MET A 354 5.09 12.93 -7.99
N LYS A 355 6.05 12.00 -8.07
CA LYS A 355 6.63 11.48 -9.33
C LYS A 355 6.52 9.96 -9.50
N ALA A 356 5.63 9.29 -8.77
CA ALA A 356 5.41 7.87 -9.03
C ALA A 356 4.88 7.67 -10.46
N ARG A 357 5.13 6.48 -11.05
CA ARG A 357 4.68 6.18 -12.41
C ARG A 357 3.16 6.22 -12.56
N GLN A 358 2.44 5.91 -11.50
CA GLN A 358 0.99 5.83 -11.47
C GLN A 358 0.49 6.16 -10.07
N TYR A 359 -0.66 6.81 -10.01
CA TYR A 359 -1.43 7.02 -8.79
C TYR A 359 -2.87 6.56 -8.98
N GLN A 360 -3.45 5.96 -7.95
CA GLN A 360 -4.89 5.72 -7.90
C GLN A 360 -5.49 6.44 -6.70
N VAL A 361 -6.69 7.01 -6.89
CA VAL A 361 -7.42 7.73 -5.85
C VAL A 361 -8.76 7.06 -5.62
N VAL A 362 -9.12 6.85 -4.36
CA VAL A 362 -10.48 6.44 -3.97
C VAL A 362 -11.16 7.60 -3.27
N ALA A 363 -12.31 8.00 -3.79
CA ALA A 363 -13.18 9.01 -3.19
C ALA A 363 -14.52 8.40 -2.77
N VAL A 364 -15.03 8.80 -1.61
CA VAL A 364 -16.40 8.47 -1.20
C VAL A 364 -17.35 9.50 -1.81
N CYS A 365 -18.40 9.02 -2.47
CA CYS A 365 -19.28 9.83 -3.31
C CYS A 365 -20.75 9.80 -2.86
N GLY A 366 -21.12 8.98 -1.87
CA GLY A 366 -22.49 8.88 -1.40
C GLY A 366 -22.80 7.54 -0.73
N ILE A 367 -24.07 7.32 -0.44
CA ILE A 367 -24.61 6.05 0.06
C ILE A 367 -25.42 5.42 -1.08
N MET A 368 -25.40 4.08 -1.18
CA MET A 368 -26.25 3.33 -2.08
C MET A 368 -27.59 3.07 -1.39
N ASP A 369 -28.63 3.78 -1.82
CA ASP A 369 -29.95 3.73 -1.17
C ASP A 369 -30.81 2.55 -1.64
N THR A 370 -30.50 1.98 -2.81
CA THR A 370 -31.32 0.94 -3.45
C THR A 370 -30.60 -0.41 -3.51
N GLU A 371 -31.37 -1.50 -3.40
CA GLU A 371 -30.86 -2.86 -3.64
C GLU A 371 -30.30 -3.02 -5.05
N TYR A 372 -30.94 -2.40 -6.04
CA TYR A 372 -30.52 -2.46 -7.43
C TYR A 372 -29.12 -1.87 -7.62
N GLU A 373 -28.84 -0.70 -7.05
CA GLU A 373 -27.51 -0.10 -7.09
C GLU A 373 -26.46 -0.99 -6.40
N TYR A 374 -26.80 -1.55 -5.24
CA TYR A 374 -25.91 -2.44 -4.50
C TYR A 374 -25.59 -3.72 -5.29
N GLN A 375 -26.60 -4.36 -5.88
CA GLN A 375 -26.44 -5.56 -6.71
C GLN A 375 -25.66 -5.26 -7.98
N LEU A 376 -25.90 -4.13 -8.66
CA LEU A 376 -25.13 -3.73 -9.82
C LEU A 376 -23.64 -3.63 -9.52
N VAL A 377 -23.25 -3.04 -8.38
CA VAL A 377 -21.84 -2.93 -7.98
C VAL A 377 -21.24 -4.30 -7.63
N GLY A 378 -22.02 -5.17 -6.99
CA GLY A 378 -21.61 -6.55 -6.67
C GLY A 378 -21.44 -7.44 -7.90
N GLU A 379 -22.44 -7.48 -8.80
CA GLU A 379 -22.47 -8.31 -10.00
C GLU A 379 -21.53 -7.81 -11.09
N ALA A 380 -21.37 -6.50 -11.25
CA ALA A 380 -20.44 -5.95 -12.22
C ALA A 380 -18.99 -6.28 -11.87
N GLY A 381 -18.67 -6.73 -10.65
CA GLY A 381 -17.31 -7.07 -10.23
C GLY A 381 -16.31 -6.00 -10.66
N TYR A 382 -16.55 -4.73 -10.33
CA TYR A 382 -15.76 -3.58 -10.79
C TYR A 382 -15.35 -3.61 -12.28
N SER A 383 -16.21 -4.13 -13.16
CA SER A 383 -16.11 -3.95 -14.62
C SER A 383 -16.44 -2.51 -15.04
N LEU A 384 -16.89 -1.66 -14.12
CA LEU A 384 -16.80 -0.21 -14.25
C LEU A 384 -15.34 0.19 -14.04
N GLY A 385 -14.54 0.06 -15.11
CA GLY A 385 -13.12 0.36 -15.08
C GLY A 385 -12.82 1.70 -14.41
N ALA A 386 -11.72 1.77 -13.66
CA ALA A 386 -11.27 3.00 -13.04
C ALA A 386 -11.30 4.14 -14.08
N GLN A 387 -11.84 5.29 -13.70
CA GLN A 387 -11.79 6.47 -14.58
C GLN A 387 -10.32 6.81 -14.82
N ARG A 388 -9.89 6.81 -16.08
CA ARG A 388 -8.49 7.08 -16.47
C ARG A 388 -8.29 8.50 -16.95
#